data_AF-A0AAW2UXH0-F1
#
_entry.id   AF-A0AAW2UXH0-F1
#
_cell.length_a   1.000
_cell.length_b   1.000
_cell.length_c   1.000
_cell.angle_alpha   90.00
_cell.angle_beta   90.00
_cell.angle_gamma   90.00
#
_symmetry.space_group_name_H-M   'P 1'
#
loop_
_entity.id
_entity.type
_entity.pdbx_description
1 polymer ?
#
loop_
_entity_poly.entity_id
_entity_poly.type
_entity_poly.pdbx_seq_one_letter_code
_entity_poly.pdbx_strand_id
1 'polypeptide(L)'
;FSSGTLAPGQETGVIPDVPATVAAIKNPSSKIVYDEHNHERYPPGDPSKRAFAYFVLTGGRFVYASLARLLVLKFVLSMSASKDVLALASLEVDLSSIEPGTTVTVKWRGKPVFIRHRTEDDIKLANSVELASLRDPQEDAVRVKNPEWLVVVGVCTHLGCIPLPNAGDFGG
;
A
#
# COMPACT_ATOMS: atom_id res chain seq x y z
N PHE A 1 26.39 62.59 22.19
CA PHE A 1 25.32 63.26 21.42
C PHE A 1 24.14 62.29 21.39
N SER A 2 23.01 62.44 22.08
CA SER A 2 22.32 63.56 22.71
C SER A 2 21.70 63.06 24.02
N SER A 3 21.88 63.82 25.11
CA SER A 3 21.18 63.59 26.38
C SER A 3 19.74 64.10 26.25
N GLY A 4 18.79 63.18 26.14
CA GLY A 4 17.36 63.46 26.24
C GLY A 4 16.91 63.27 27.68
N THR A 5 16.68 64.38 28.36
CA THR A 5 16.21 64.51 29.74
C THR A 5 14.92 63.71 29.96
N LEU A 6 14.90 62.87 31.01
CA LEU A 6 13.69 62.22 31.52
C LEU A 6 12.76 63.29 32.11
N ALA A 7 11.81 63.77 31.31
CA ALA A 7 10.67 64.52 31.83
C ALA A 7 9.59 63.51 32.25
N PRO A 8 9.12 63.53 33.52
CA PRO A 8 7.95 62.75 33.89
C PRO A 8 6.72 63.48 33.34
N GLY A 9 6.14 62.91 32.29
CA GLY A 9 4.86 63.35 31.73
C GLY A 9 3.78 63.20 32.80
N GLN A 10 3.35 64.34 33.32
CA GLN A 10 2.26 64.49 34.27
C GLN A 10 0.93 64.21 33.58
N GLU A 11 0.45 62.97 33.67
CA GLU A 11 -0.97 62.67 33.72
C GLU A 11 -1.17 61.49 34.68
N THR A 12 -1.81 61.77 35.81
CA THR A 12 -2.71 60.92 36.60
C THR A 12 -2.59 61.32 38.08
N GLY A 13 -3.71 61.67 38.69
CA GLY A 13 -3.84 61.75 40.14
C GLY A 13 -3.72 60.34 40.71
N VAL A 14 -2.49 59.86 40.90
CA VAL A 14 -2.19 58.60 41.58
C VAL A 14 -1.61 58.94 42.93
N ILE A 15 -2.37 58.61 43.96
CA ILE A 15 -1.94 58.66 45.35
C ILE A 15 -0.75 57.69 45.48
N PRO A 16 0.44 58.14 45.91
CA PRO A 16 1.69 57.37 45.82
C PRO A 16 1.75 56.12 46.72
N ASP A 17 0.78 55.92 47.62
CA ASP A 17 0.84 54.88 48.67
C ASP A 17 -0.12 53.68 48.47
N VAL A 18 -0.72 53.52 47.29
CA VAL A 18 -1.69 52.45 47.05
C VAL A 18 -1.07 51.32 46.21
N PRO A 19 -1.12 50.05 46.67
CA PRO A 19 -0.64 48.91 45.89
C PRO A 19 -1.31 48.86 44.51
N ALA A 20 -0.54 48.55 43.45
CA ALA A 20 -1.03 48.53 42.07
C ALA A 20 -2.30 47.68 41.87
N THR A 21 -2.45 46.60 42.66
CA THR A 21 -3.63 45.74 42.69
C THR A 21 -4.90 46.47 43.15
N VAL A 22 -4.78 47.35 44.14
CA VAL A 22 -5.91 48.15 44.67
C VAL A 22 -6.26 49.29 43.71
N ALA A 23 -5.28 49.88 43.02
CA ALA A 23 -5.52 50.86 41.97
C ALA A 23 -6.26 50.27 40.76
N ALA A 24 -5.88 49.06 40.35
CA ALA A 24 -6.50 48.34 39.22
C ALA A 24 -7.98 47.96 39.48
N ILE A 25 -8.33 47.64 40.74
CA ILE A 25 -9.73 47.33 41.11
C ILE A 25 -10.61 48.59 41.09
N LYS A 26 -10.05 49.75 41.48
CA LYS A 26 -10.80 51.02 41.57
C LYS A 26 -11.05 51.67 40.20
N ASN A 27 -10.21 51.40 39.20
CA ASN A 27 -10.38 51.85 37.82
C ASN A 27 -10.15 50.67 36.85
N PRO A 28 -11.16 49.82 36.62
CA PRO A 28 -11.03 48.70 35.68
C PRO A 28 -10.94 49.24 34.25
N SER A 29 -9.77 49.16 33.65
CA SER A 29 -9.55 49.42 32.21
C SER A 29 -9.66 48.11 31.43
N SER A 30 -10.24 48.13 30.24
CA SER A 30 -10.25 46.94 29.35
C SER A 30 -8.85 46.61 28.78
N LYS A 31 -7.88 47.52 28.94
CA LYS A 31 -6.50 47.29 28.56
C LYS A 31 -5.79 46.50 29.66
N ILE A 32 -5.56 45.23 29.39
CA ILE A 32 -4.72 44.37 30.22
C ILE A 32 -3.27 44.77 29.95
N VAL A 33 -2.62 45.39 30.94
CA VAL A 33 -1.18 45.68 30.89
C VAL A 33 -0.46 44.47 31.45
N TYR A 34 0.29 43.77 30.59
CA TYR A 34 1.12 42.64 30.99
C TYR A 34 2.51 43.15 31.37
N ASP A 35 3.21 42.42 32.24
CA ASP A 35 4.62 42.68 32.51
C ASP A 35 5.46 42.24 31.29
N GLU A 36 6.04 43.21 30.58
CA GLU A 36 6.81 43.01 29.36
C GLU A 36 8.32 42.86 29.62
N HIS A 37 8.78 42.84 30.88
CA HIS A 37 10.20 42.91 31.21
C HIS A 37 11.08 41.81 30.58
N ASN A 38 10.51 40.63 30.31
CA ASN A 38 11.19 39.49 29.66
C ASN A 38 10.37 38.85 28.53
N HIS A 39 9.35 39.54 28.00
CA HIS A 39 8.45 38.99 26.99
C HIS A 39 8.40 39.89 25.75
N GLU A 40 9.09 39.49 24.68
CA GLU A 40 8.93 40.12 23.37
C GLU A 40 7.57 39.72 22.75
N ARG A 41 6.60 40.64 22.84
CA ARG A 41 5.30 40.47 22.20
C ARG A 41 5.32 41.07 20.80
N TYR A 42 5.43 40.19 19.81
CA TYR A 42 5.36 40.59 18.40
C TYR A 42 3.90 40.85 17.99
N PRO A 43 3.66 41.79 17.06
CA PRO A 43 2.31 42.10 16.60
C PRO A 43 1.66 40.85 15.96
N PRO A 44 0.33 40.66 16.10
CA PRO A 44 -0.37 39.60 15.40
C PRO A 44 -0.08 39.64 13.90
N GLY A 45 0.39 38.52 13.34
CA GLY A 45 0.65 38.38 11.90
C GLY A 45 2.06 38.78 11.42
N ASP A 46 3.02 38.98 12.33
CA ASP A 46 4.43 39.27 12.00
C ASP A 46 5.00 38.30 10.93
N PRO A 47 5.45 38.81 9.76
CA PRO A 47 6.08 38.01 8.72
C PRO A 47 7.26 37.14 9.17
N SER A 48 8.04 37.58 10.16
CA SER A 48 9.26 36.90 10.62
C SER A 48 9.01 35.48 11.16
N LYS A 49 7.80 35.22 11.68
CA LYS A 49 7.41 33.94 12.30
C LYS A 49 6.60 33.02 11.38
N ARG A 50 6.18 33.51 10.22
CA ARG A 50 5.35 32.73 9.28
C ARG A 50 6.07 31.48 8.78
N ALA A 51 7.37 31.59 8.53
CA ALA A 51 8.18 30.45 8.09
C ALA A 51 8.18 29.31 9.13
N PHE A 52 8.40 29.64 10.41
CA PHE A 52 8.33 28.66 11.49
C PHE A 52 6.91 28.10 11.66
N ALA A 53 5.88 28.94 11.60
CA ALA A 53 4.50 28.49 11.67
C ALA A 53 4.13 27.53 10.52
N TYR A 54 4.51 27.85 9.28
CA TYR A 54 4.29 26.97 8.12
C TYR A 54 5.09 25.67 8.21
N PHE A 55 6.31 25.72 8.73
CA PHE A 55 7.11 24.53 8.98
C PHE A 55 6.40 23.60 9.97
N VAL A 56 5.95 24.10 11.12
CA VAL A 56 5.24 23.30 12.13
C VAL A 56 3.93 22.76 11.58
N LEU A 57 3.11 23.59 10.93
CA LEU A 57 1.82 23.16 10.37
C LEU A 57 1.98 22.14 9.24
N THR A 58 2.92 22.36 8.33
CA THR A 58 3.16 21.44 7.20
C THR A 58 3.81 20.15 7.67
N GLY A 59 4.75 20.22 8.63
CA GLY A 59 5.33 19.04 9.26
C GLY A 59 4.27 18.18 9.94
N GLY A 60 3.34 18.79 10.68
CA GLY A 60 2.19 18.09 11.26
C GLY A 60 1.30 17.42 10.21
N ARG A 61 1.01 18.12 9.10
CA ARG A 61 0.24 17.54 7.97
C ARG A 61 0.95 16.38 7.30
N PHE A 62 2.27 16.44 7.16
CA PHE A 62 3.06 15.35 6.59
C PHE A 62 2.99 14.07 7.46
N VAL A 63 3.16 14.23 8.77
CA VAL A 63 3.04 13.10 9.72
C VAL A 63 1.63 12.51 9.68
N TYR A 64 0.60 13.37 9.72
CA TYR A 64 -0.79 12.94 9.62
C TYR A 64 -1.08 12.16 8.32
N ALA A 65 -0.67 12.72 7.17
CA ALA A 65 -0.88 12.07 5.87
C ALA A 65 -0.13 10.73 5.77
N SER A 66 1.06 10.64 6.35
CA SER A 66 1.84 9.41 6.39
C SER A 66 1.17 8.33 7.24
N LEU A 67 0.64 8.69 8.41
CA LEU A 67 -0.13 7.78 9.26
C LEU A 67 -1.39 7.28 8.54
N ALA A 68 -2.18 8.20 7.97
CA ALA A 68 -3.39 7.86 7.22
C ALA A 68 -3.07 6.90 6.07
N ARG A 69 -2.00 7.16 5.32
CA ARG A 69 -1.53 6.26 4.25
C ARG A 69 -1.19 4.87 4.78
N LEU A 70 -0.43 4.78 5.88
CA LEU A 70 -0.06 3.48 6.46
C LEU A 70 -1.29 2.71 6.93
N LEU A 71 -2.27 3.37 7.56
CA LEU A 71 -3.51 2.73 7.98
C LEU A 71 -4.30 2.18 6.79
N VAL A 72 -4.48 2.97 5.73
CA VAL A 72 -5.15 2.52 4.50
C VAL A 72 -4.41 1.34 3.87
N LEU A 73 -3.07 1.43 3.75
CA LEU A 73 -2.27 0.34 3.19
C LEU A 73 -2.38 -0.94 4.02
N LYS A 74 -2.33 -0.85 5.35
CA LYS A 74 -2.45 -2.03 6.21
C LYS A 74 -3.84 -2.65 6.13
N PHE A 75 -4.89 -1.83 6.07
CA PHE A 75 -6.25 -2.30 5.88
C PHE A 75 -6.40 -3.03 4.53
N VAL A 76 -5.95 -2.42 3.42
CA VAL A 76 -6.01 -3.05 2.10
C VAL A 76 -5.17 -4.33 2.04
N LEU A 77 -3.95 -4.31 2.60
CA LEU A 77 -3.07 -5.48 2.62
C LEU A 77 -3.61 -6.61 3.52
N SER A 78 -4.40 -6.30 4.55
CA SER A 78 -5.07 -7.35 5.35
C SER A 78 -6.13 -8.14 4.56
N MET A 79 -6.61 -7.61 3.44
CA MET A 79 -7.51 -8.32 2.51
C MET A 79 -6.75 -9.10 1.43
N SER A 80 -5.42 -9.00 1.37
CA SER A 80 -4.61 -9.75 0.41
C SER A 80 -4.43 -11.21 0.84
N ALA A 81 -3.90 -12.06 -0.07
CA ALA A 81 -3.69 -13.47 0.22
C ALA A 81 -2.80 -13.67 1.46
N SER A 82 -3.25 -14.50 2.38
CA SER A 82 -2.56 -14.80 3.63
C SER A 82 -1.34 -15.69 3.42
N LYS A 83 -0.42 -15.69 4.39
CA LYS A 83 0.88 -16.41 4.28
C LYS A 83 0.72 -17.92 4.14
N ASP A 84 -0.29 -18.51 4.77
CA ASP A 84 -0.62 -19.93 4.68
C ASP A 84 -1.07 -20.33 3.25
N VAL A 85 -1.85 -19.48 2.57
CA VAL A 85 -2.23 -19.70 1.16
C VAL A 85 -1.00 -19.60 0.24
N LEU A 86 -0.06 -18.71 0.56
CA LEU A 86 1.20 -18.57 -0.19
C LEU A 86 2.19 -19.72 0.09
N ALA A 87 2.11 -20.36 1.26
CA ALA A 87 2.99 -21.46 1.64
C ALA A 87 2.70 -22.77 0.88
N LEU A 88 1.53 -22.91 0.23
CA LEU A 88 1.16 -24.05 -0.63
C LEU A 88 1.88 -24.03 -1.99
N ALA A 89 3.16 -23.64 -2.02
CA ALA A 89 3.89 -23.33 -3.24
C ALA A 89 4.21 -24.56 -4.11
N SER A 90 4.53 -25.70 -3.50
CA SER A 90 4.92 -26.94 -4.18
C SER A 90 4.05 -28.12 -3.76
N LEU A 91 3.79 -29.01 -4.72
CA LEU A 91 3.13 -30.29 -4.52
C LEU A 91 4.00 -31.34 -5.23
N GLU A 92 4.30 -32.43 -4.53
CA GLU A 92 4.95 -33.60 -5.11
C GLU A 92 3.88 -34.63 -5.47
N VAL A 93 3.98 -35.20 -6.67
CA VAL A 93 3.06 -36.23 -7.16
C VAL A 93 3.89 -37.41 -7.61
N ASP A 94 3.52 -38.60 -7.14
CA ASP A 94 4.13 -39.84 -7.61
C ASP A 94 3.62 -40.19 -9.01
N LEU A 95 4.54 -40.25 -9.96
CA LEU A 95 4.26 -40.55 -11.37
C LEU A 95 4.19 -42.05 -11.65
N SER A 96 4.73 -42.90 -10.76
CA SER A 96 4.86 -44.34 -11.01
C SER A 96 3.54 -45.09 -11.09
N SER A 97 2.48 -44.50 -10.52
CA SER A 97 1.13 -45.09 -10.48
C SER A 97 0.25 -44.71 -11.67
N ILE A 98 0.75 -43.89 -12.61
CA ILE A 98 -0.04 -43.36 -13.74
C ILE A 98 0.23 -44.18 -15.00
N GLU A 99 -0.77 -44.95 -15.42
CA GLU A 99 -0.70 -45.77 -16.63
C GLU A 99 -0.68 -44.90 -17.91
N PRO A 100 0.03 -45.33 -18.98
CA PRO A 100 0.02 -44.64 -20.27
C PRO A 100 -1.39 -44.44 -20.83
N GLY A 101 -1.66 -43.25 -21.37
CA GLY A 101 -2.96 -42.86 -21.91
C GLY A 101 -3.97 -42.37 -20.86
N THR A 102 -3.65 -42.46 -19.56
CA THR A 102 -4.52 -41.95 -18.49
C THR A 102 -4.17 -40.52 -18.09
N THR A 103 -5.17 -39.81 -17.55
CA THR A 103 -5.01 -38.43 -17.07
C THR A 103 -5.47 -38.33 -15.63
N VAL A 104 -4.57 -37.88 -14.75
CA VAL A 104 -4.84 -37.66 -13.33
C VAL A 104 -5.01 -36.16 -13.09
N THR A 105 -5.99 -35.79 -12.28
CA THR A 105 -6.22 -34.40 -11.86
C THR A 105 -5.81 -34.22 -10.41
N VAL A 106 -4.87 -33.33 -10.16
CA VAL A 106 -4.44 -32.95 -8.80
C VAL A 106 -4.77 -31.48 -8.53
N LYS A 107 -4.98 -31.12 -7.27
CA LYS A 107 -5.24 -29.74 -6.86
C LYS A 107 -3.93 -29.05 -6.47
N TRP A 108 -3.52 -28.02 -7.19
CA TRP A 108 -2.36 -27.19 -6.87
C TRP A 108 -2.74 -25.70 -6.84
N ARG A 109 -2.44 -25.01 -5.74
CA ARG A 109 -2.80 -23.59 -5.52
C ARG A 109 -4.28 -23.27 -5.78
N GLY A 110 -5.17 -24.22 -5.41
CA GLY A 110 -6.60 -24.10 -5.63
C GLY A 110 -7.07 -24.33 -7.07
N LYS A 111 -6.16 -24.58 -8.01
CA LYS A 111 -6.44 -24.86 -9.42
C LYS A 111 -6.26 -26.36 -9.72
N PRO A 112 -7.03 -26.94 -10.64
CA PRO A 112 -6.75 -28.28 -11.14
C PRO A 112 -5.49 -28.25 -12.01
N VAL A 113 -4.62 -29.24 -11.84
CA VAL A 113 -3.49 -29.53 -12.71
C VAL A 113 -3.72 -30.92 -13.28
N PHE A 114 -3.67 -31.02 -14.60
CA PHE A 114 -3.78 -32.28 -15.32
C PHE A 114 -2.38 -32.83 -15.56
N ILE A 115 -2.20 -34.09 -15.19
CA ILE A 115 -0.99 -34.87 -15.42
C ILE A 115 -1.41 -36.03 -16.30
N ARG A 116 -1.00 -36.00 -17.57
CA ARG A 116 -1.26 -37.06 -18.53
C ARG A 116 0.04 -37.78 -18.85
N HIS A 117 0.01 -39.10 -18.72
CA HIS A 117 1.05 -39.97 -19.26
C HIS A 117 0.70 -40.23 -20.73
N ARG A 118 1.43 -39.60 -21.65
CA ARG A 118 1.15 -39.66 -23.09
C ARG A 118 1.66 -40.96 -23.69
N THR A 119 0.91 -41.49 -24.65
CA THR A 119 1.37 -42.61 -25.47
C THR A 119 2.33 -42.10 -26.55
N GLU A 120 3.10 -43.00 -27.19
CA GLU A 120 3.94 -42.62 -28.32
C GLU A 120 3.14 -41.99 -29.47
N ASP A 121 1.91 -42.46 -29.69
CA ASP A 121 1.05 -41.96 -30.75
C ASP A 121 0.54 -40.55 -30.42
N ASP A 122 0.21 -40.27 -29.15
CA ASP A 122 -0.13 -38.92 -28.69
C ASP A 122 1.04 -37.94 -28.93
N ILE A 123 2.27 -38.38 -28.65
CA ILE A 123 3.49 -37.57 -28.83
C ILE A 123 3.76 -37.31 -30.32
N LYS A 124 3.62 -38.33 -31.17
CA LYS A 124 3.77 -38.19 -32.63
C LYS A 124 2.71 -37.26 -33.20
N LEU A 125 1.45 -37.41 -32.77
CA LEU A 125 0.36 -36.53 -33.17
C LEU A 125 0.67 -35.07 -32.79
N ALA A 126 1.01 -34.81 -31.52
CA ALA A 126 1.32 -33.45 -31.05
C ALA A 126 2.45 -32.78 -31.83
N ASN A 127 3.50 -33.52 -32.19
CA ASN A 127 4.65 -33.01 -32.94
C ASN A 127 4.41 -32.87 -34.45
N SER A 128 3.36 -33.49 -35.00
CA SER A 128 3.06 -33.47 -36.44
C SER A 128 2.07 -32.38 -36.85
N VAL A 129 1.46 -31.67 -35.89
CA VAL A 129 0.53 -30.57 -36.17
C VAL A 129 1.25 -29.38 -36.78
N GLU A 130 0.71 -28.83 -37.87
CA GLU A 130 1.24 -27.64 -38.51
C GLU A 130 1.03 -26.40 -37.62
N LEU A 131 2.13 -25.75 -37.20
CA LEU A 131 2.09 -24.59 -36.30
C LEU A 131 1.25 -23.42 -36.83
N ALA A 132 1.22 -23.22 -38.14
CA ALA A 132 0.45 -22.14 -38.78
C ALA A 132 -1.08 -22.33 -38.68
N SER A 133 -1.54 -23.55 -38.42
CA SER A 133 -2.96 -23.87 -38.22
C SER A 133 -3.44 -23.53 -36.80
N LEU A 134 -2.52 -23.35 -35.85
CA LEU A 134 -2.84 -23.07 -34.46
C LEU A 134 -3.09 -21.58 -34.23
N ARG A 135 -4.14 -21.27 -33.45
CA ARG A 135 -4.41 -19.89 -33.02
C ARG A 135 -3.28 -19.30 -32.18
N ASP A 136 -2.61 -20.14 -31.40
CA ASP A 136 -1.43 -19.80 -30.59
C ASP A 136 -0.30 -20.77 -30.98
N PRO A 137 0.57 -20.41 -31.94
CA PRO A 137 1.61 -21.29 -32.45
C PRO A 137 2.66 -21.62 -31.39
N GLN A 138 2.74 -22.90 -31.00
CA GLN A 138 3.73 -23.36 -30.04
C GLN A 138 4.10 -24.83 -30.29
N GLU A 139 5.40 -25.11 -30.36
CA GLU A 139 5.93 -26.47 -30.47
C GLU A 139 5.78 -27.25 -29.15
N ASP A 140 5.49 -28.56 -29.24
CA ASP A 140 5.32 -29.41 -28.05
C ASP A 140 6.61 -29.50 -27.21
N ALA A 141 7.78 -29.54 -27.86
CA ALA A 141 9.09 -29.59 -27.19
C ALA A 141 9.38 -28.37 -26.29
N VAL A 142 8.72 -27.22 -26.53
CA VAL A 142 8.83 -26.04 -25.68
C VAL A 142 7.86 -26.09 -24.50
N ARG A 143 6.78 -26.88 -24.62
CA ARG A 143 5.71 -27.02 -23.61
C ARG A 143 6.05 -28.06 -22.56
N VAL A 144 6.79 -29.10 -22.93
CA VAL A 144 7.12 -30.24 -22.07
C VAL A 144 8.63 -30.40 -21.92
N LYS A 145 9.07 -30.90 -20.77
CA LYS A 145 10.50 -31.26 -20.54
C LYS A 145 10.79 -32.71 -20.87
N ASN A 146 9.88 -33.60 -20.51
CA ASN A 146 9.89 -35.00 -20.89
C ASN A 146 8.64 -35.24 -21.76
N PRO A 147 8.77 -35.72 -23.01
CA PRO A 147 7.64 -35.91 -23.90
C PRO A 147 6.61 -36.93 -23.39
N GLU A 148 6.96 -37.86 -22.52
CA GLU A 148 5.99 -38.80 -21.93
C GLU A 148 4.99 -38.11 -21.00
N TRP A 149 5.36 -36.96 -20.42
CA TRP A 149 4.58 -36.29 -19.39
C TRP A 149 4.06 -34.94 -19.85
N LEU A 150 2.74 -34.85 -20.02
CA LEU A 150 2.05 -33.58 -20.21
C LEU A 150 1.50 -33.09 -18.86
N VAL A 151 2.07 -32.01 -18.34
CA VAL A 151 1.63 -31.38 -17.09
C VAL A 151 1.12 -29.97 -17.41
N VAL A 152 -0.19 -29.75 -17.27
CA VAL A 152 -0.83 -28.49 -17.62
C VAL A 152 -1.78 -28.01 -16.53
N VAL A 153 -1.91 -26.70 -16.40
CA VAL A 153 -2.94 -26.11 -15.53
C VAL A 153 -4.29 -26.25 -16.22
N GLY A 154 -5.22 -26.99 -15.62
CA GLY A 154 -6.54 -27.31 -16.16
C GLY A 154 -7.54 -26.15 -16.08
N VAL A 155 -7.11 -24.95 -16.46
CA VAL A 155 -7.90 -23.72 -16.42
C VAL A 155 -8.01 -23.18 -17.84
N CYS A 156 -9.22 -23.22 -18.40
CA CYS A 156 -9.48 -22.70 -19.74
C CYS A 156 -9.15 -21.20 -19.81
N THR A 157 -8.36 -20.80 -20.80
CA THR A 157 -7.87 -19.42 -20.97
C THR A 157 -8.97 -18.42 -21.36
N HIS A 158 -10.19 -18.88 -21.66
CA HIS A 158 -11.33 -18.01 -21.92
C HIS A 158 -11.86 -17.37 -20.63
N LEU A 159 -12.45 -18.17 -19.73
CA LEU A 159 -13.10 -17.70 -18.49
C LEU A 159 -12.77 -18.56 -17.26
N GLY A 160 -11.81 -19.48 -17.37
CA GLY A 160 -11.32 -20.26 -16.23
C GLY A 160 -12.14 -21.49 -15.85
N CYS A 161 -13.08 -21.92 -16.68
CA CYS A 161 -13.73 -23.22 -16.53
C CYS A 161 -12.71 -24.37 -16.60
N ILE A 162 -13.06 -25.51 -16.02
CA ILE A 162 -12.24 -26.72 -16.02
C ILE A 162 -12.57 -27.53 -17.27
N PRO A 163 -11.61 -27.75 -18.21
CA PRO A 163 -11.82 -28.63 -19.35
C PRO A 163 -12.06 -30.07 -18.92
N LEU A 164 -12.87 -30.81 -19.68
CA LEU A 164 -13.03 -32.25 -19.48
C LEU A 164 -11.87 -32.98 -20.19
N PRO A 165 -11.15 -33.90 -19.50
CA PRO A 165 -10.08 -34.66 -20.13
C PRO A 165 -10.62 -35.72 -21.09
N ASN A 166 -9.90 -35.99 -22.19
CA ASN A 166 -10.27 -36.93 -23.25
C ASN A 166 -11.58 -36.57 -23.96
N ALA A 167 -11.84 -35.27 -24.15
CA ALA A 167 -13.08 -34.77 -24.73
C ALA A 167 -12.82 -33.67 -25.76
N GLY A 168 -13.81 -33.45 -26.63
CA GLY A 168 -13.73 -32.50 -27.74
C GLY A 168 -13.13 -33.12 -29.01
N ASP A 169 -13.06 -32.31 -30.05
CA ASP A 169 -12.84 -32.80 -31.43
C ASP A 169 -11.35 -33.06 -31.76
N PHE A 170 -10.43 -32.69 -30.87
CA PHE A 170 -8.98 -32.76 -31.10
C PHE A 170 -8.24 -33.74 -30.18
N GLY A 171 -8.96 -34.61 -29.46
CA GLY A 171 -8.35 -35.65 -28.63
C GLY A 171 -7.52 -35.11 -27.44
N GLY A 172 -7.94 -33.98 -26.86
CA GLY A 172 -7.30 -33.35 -25.70
C GLY A 172 -7.83 -33.82 -24.35
#